data_AF-A0A2G9MFU7-F1
#
_entry.id   AF-A0A2G9MFU7-F1
#
_cell.length_a   1.000
_cell.length_b   1.000
_cell.length_c   1.000
_cell.angle_alpha   90.00
_cell.angle_beta   90.00
_cell.angle_gamma   90.00
#
_symmetry.space_group_name_H-M   'P 1'
#
loop_
_entity.id
_entity.type
_entity.pdbx_description
1 polymer ?
#
loop_
_entity_poly.entity_id
_entity_poly.type
_entity_poly.pdbx_seq_one_letter_code
_entity_poly.pdbx_strand_id
1 'polypeptide(L)'
;MKVIDKQLNKFLNALDRINNEKMIIKCLNKTKNEYKLYDPGNYLYRKLNQNYNKNDLFSDEYLKLVYVTLCAWNMNTRGARLTDFETFVSLLRQNEKLICQLSDYKIKEFKEKELKLIEELFFNLKYLCKQKSKIVTFSKTMHFLLPHLIVPIDRKYTLSFLKNNVNIPNDIKRQFELYKNIFLAFSLFSKTTDLTEYIDNNWNQNIPKILDNIVIGYEKLK
;
A
#
# COMPACT_ATOMS: atom_id res chain seq x y z
N MET A 1 -19.69 -15.33 15.09
CA MET A 1 -18.34 -15.64 14.54
C MET A 1 -18.49 -15.65 13.02
N LYS A 2 -18.14 -14.54 12.33
CA LYS A 2 -18.29 -14.45 10.87
C LYS A 2 -17.36 -15.45 10.20
N VAL A 3 -17.85 -16.18 9.20
CA VAL A 3 -17.05 -17.07 8.37
C VAL A 3 -15.89 -16.26 7.80
N ILE A 4 -14.68 -16.54 8.28
CA ILE A 4 -13.48 -15.93 7.71
C ILE A 4 -13.36 -16.47 6.28
N ASP A 5 -13.31 -15.56 5.31
CA ASP A 5 -13.11 -15.88 3.90
C ASP A 5 -11.88 -16.81 3.76
N LYS A 6 -12.04 -17.92 3.02
CA LYS A 6 -10.97 -18.89 2.73
C LYS A 6 -9.71 -18.20 2.19
N GLN A 7 -9.87 -17.11 1.43
CA GLN A 7 -8.76 -16.32 0.92
C GLN A 7 -8.04 -15.54 2.03
N LEU A 8 -8.78 -14.94 2.98
CA LEU A 8 -8.19 -14.24 4.12
C LEU A 8 -7.35 -15.20 4.98
N ASN A 9 -7.88 -16.39 5.30
CA ASN A 9 -7.14 -17.42 6.04
C ASN A 9 -5.83 -17.83 5.33
N LYS A 10 -5.87 -17.98 4.00
CA LYS A 10 -4.65 -18.26 3.22
C LYS A 10 -3.60 -17.15 3.37
N PHE A 11 -4.01 -15.88 3.40
CA PHE A 11 -3.09 -14.75 3.56
C PHE A 11 -2.55 -14.64 4.97
N LEU A 12 -3.35 -14.94 6.00
CA LEU A 12 -2.87 -15.02 7.38
C LEU A 12 -1.80 -16.11 7.53
N ASN A 13 -2.05 -17.32 7.02
CA ASN A 13 -1.06 -18.41 7.01
C ASN A 13 0.23 -18.03 6.26
N ALA A 14 0.12 -17.21 5.20
CA ALA A 14 1.30 -16.71 4.49
C ALA A 14 2.12 -15.75 5.35
N LEU A 15 1.46 -14.88 6.13
CA LEU A 15 2.08 -13.95 7.07
C LEU A 15 2.69 -14.65 8.29
N ASP A 16 2.17 -15.80 8.70
CA ASP A 16 2.78 -16.60 9.78
C ASP A 16 4.23 -17.00 9.46
N ARG A 17 4.59 -17.13 8.18
CA ARG A 17 5.97 -17.40 7.74
C ARG A 17 6.97 -16.30 8.10
N ILE A 18 6.48 -15.09 8.38
CA ILE A 18 7.27 -13.93 8.81
C ILE A 18 6.93 -13.50 10.24
N ASN A 19 6.09 -14.24 10.97
CA ASN A 19 5.65 -13.93 12.33
C ASN A 19 6.67 -14.39 13.39
N ASN A 20 7.92 -13.99 13.21
CA ASN A 20 9.00 -14.19 14.17
C ASN A 20 10.01 -13.04 14.01
N GLU A 21 10.42 -12.44 15.12
CA GLU A 21 11.36 -11.32 15.19
C GLU A 21 12.63 -11.54 14.36
N LYS A 22 13.27 -12.71 14.47
CA LYS A 22 14.48 -13.03 13.69
C LYS A 22 14.23 -12.97 12.19
N MET A 23 13.05 -13.43 11.75
CA MET A 23 12.67 -13.40 10.33
C MET A 23 12.35 -11.97 9.88
N ILE A 24 11.66 -11.19 10.70
CA ILE A 24 11.36 -9.78 10.44
C ILE A 24 12.65 -8.99 10.23
N ILE A 25 13.60 -9.08 11.18
CA ILE A 25 14.89 -8.40 11.09
C ILE A 25 15.66 -8.84 9.83
N LYS A 26 15.69 -10.15 9.53
CA LYS A 26 16.34 -10.68 8.34
C LYS A 26 15.75 -10.10 7.05
N CYS A 27 14.41 -10.02 6.96
CA CYS A 27 13.72 -9.46 5.81
C CYS A 27 13.98 -7.95 5.67
N LEU A 28 13.88 -7.20 6.76
CA LEU A 28 14.13 -5.75 6.74
C LEU A 28 15.56 -5.43 6.33
N ASN A 29 16.55 -6.17 6.84
CA ASN A 29 17.95 -6.03 6.42
C ASN A 29 18.14 -6.36 4.93
N LYS A 30 17.48 -7.41 4.43
CA LYS A 30 17.52 -7.77 2.99
C LYS A 30 16.96 -6.64 2.13
N THR A 31 15.83 -6.05 2.52
CA THR A 31 15.22 -4.92 1.81
C THR A 31 16.14 -3.70 1.84
N LYS A 32 16.65 -3.34 3.03
CA LYS A 32 17.56 -2.19 3.20
C LYS A 32 18.81 -2.30 2.33
N ASN A 33 19.36 -3.50 2.19
CA ASN A 33 20.63 -3.73 1.50
C ASN A 33 20.51 -4.03 0.01
N GLU A 34 19.32 -4.38 -0.51
CA GLU A 34 19.20 -4.86 -1.90
C GLU A 34 18.00 -4.31 -2.67
N TYR A 35 17.07 -3.65 -2.00
CA TYR A 35 15.91 -3.06 -2.66
C TYR A 35 16.18 -1.58 -2.93
N LYS A 36 16.40 -1.25 -4.21
CA LYS A 36 16.37 0.14 -4.69
C LYS A 36 17.35 1.08 -3.94
N LEU A 37 18.56 0.59 -3.61
CA LEU A 37 19.61 1.32 -2.85
C LEU A 37 19.88 2.74 -3.37
N TYR A 38 19.88 2.93 -4.69
CA TYR A 38 20.15 4.21 -5.36
C TYR A 38 18.96 4.74 -6.16
N ASP A 39 17.74 4.29 -5.82
CA ASP A 39 16.54 4.66 -6.54
C ASP A 39 16.03 6.03 -6.10
N PRO A 40 15.78 6.96 -7.04
CA PRO A 40 15.24 8.28 -6.71
C PRO A 40 13.88 8.20 -5.99
N GLY A 41 13.15 7.11 -6.15
CA GLY A 41 11.88 6.87 -5.47
C GLY A 41 12.00 6.77 -3.95
N ASN A 42 13.15 6.39 -3.38
CA ASN A 42 13.35 6.45 -1.92
C ASN A 42 13.45 7.90 -1.44
N TYR A 43 14.28 8.71 -2.11
CA TYR A 43 14.43 10.12 -1.78
C TYR A 43 13.09 10.87 -1.87
N LEU A 44 12.35 10.64 -2.96
CA LEU A 44 11.03 11.25 -3.15
C LEU A 44 10.02 10.78 -2.10
N TYR A 45 10.06 9.51 -1.70
CA TYR A 45 9.21 8.99 -0.63
C TYR A 45 9.51 9.62 0.72
N ARG A 46 10.79 9.81 1.07
CA ARG A 46 11.20 10.57 2.25
C ARG A 46 10.71 12.02 2.20
N LYS A 47 10.77 12.66 1.03
CA LYS A 47 10.22 14.01 0.85
C LYS A 47 8.71 14.04 1.01
N LEU A 48 7.96 13.05 0.52
CA LEU A 48 6.51 12.98 0.74
C LEU A 48 6.15 12.94 2.22
N ASN A 49 6.77 12.04 2.98
CA ASN A 49 6.48 11.91 4.40
C ASN A 49 6.92 13.14 5.21
N GLN A 50 8.04 13.79 4.83
CA GLN A 50 8.48 15.05 5.44
C GLN A 50 7.50 16.20 5.20
N ASN A 51 6.84 16.23 4.04
CA ASN A 51 5.85 17.23 3.68
C ASN A 51 4.41 16.76 3.96
N TYR A 52 4.22 15.60 4.60
CA TYR A 52 2.88 15.09 4.89
C TYR A 52 2.22 16.00 5.92
N ASN A 53 1.22 16.75 5.46
CA ASN A 53 0.37 17.58 6.30
C ASN A 53 -1.07 17.33 5.90
N LYS A 54 -1.89 16.85 6.84
CA LYS A 54 -3.31 16.53 6.62
C LYS A 54 -4.08 17.73 6.04
N ASN A 55 -3.71 18.95 6.39
CA ASN A 55 -4.38 20.17 5.92
C ASN A 55 -3.94 20.60 4.51
N ASP A 56 -2.90 19.98 3.95
CA ASP A 56 -2.30 20.36 2.65
C ASP A 56 -2.20 19.19 1.66
N LEU A 57 -2.86 18.05 1.93
CA LEU A 57 -2.78 16.84 1.10
C LEU A 57 -3.22 17.05 -0.36
N PHE A 58 -3.98 18.11 -0.63
CA PHE A 58 -4.57 18.41 -1.94
C PHE A 58 -3.98 19.64 -2.61
N SER A 59 -2.90 20.21 -2.06
CA SER A 59 -2.13 21.26 -2.75
C SER A 59 -1.53 20.72 -4.04
N ASP A 60 -1.37 21.60 -5.03
CA ASP A 60 -0.76 21.23 -6.32
C ASP A 60 0.67 20.70 -6.11
N GLU A 61 1.40 21.25 -5.15
CA GLU A 61 2.77 20.87 -4.82
C GLU A 61 2.85 19.45 -4.24
N TYR A 62 1.99 19.15 -3.26
CA TYR A 62 1.93 17.81 -2.67
C TYR A 62 1.48 16.77 -3.70
N LEU A 63 0.41 17.04 -4.46
CA LEU A 63 -0.12 16.12 -5.46
C LEU A 63 0.86 15.90 -6.63
N LYS A 64 1.63 16.92 -7.01
CA LYS A 64 2.72 16.79 -7.99
C LYS A 64 3.84 15.89 -7.46
N LEU A 65 4.22 16.05 -6.19
CA LEU A 65 5.20 15.18 -5.56
C LEU A 65 4.70 13.73 -5.49
N VAL A 66 3.42 13.51 -5.16
CA VAL A 66 2.77 12.18 -5.19
C VAL A 66 2.88 11.57 -6.59
N TYR A 67 2.49 12.32 -7.63
CA TYR A 67 2.48 11.84 -9.01
C TYR A 67 3.88 11.48 -9.52
N VAL A 68 4.88 12.33 -9.25
CA VAL A 68 6.28 12.08 -9.62
C VAL A 68 6.85 10.88 -8.85
N THR A 69 6.51 10.74 -7.57
CA THR A 69 6.94 9.58 -6.76
C THR A 69 6.35 8.28 -7.28
N LEU A 70 5.06 8.27 -7.66
CA LEU A 70 4.44 7.11 -8.30
C LEU A 70 5.18 6.73 -9.60
N CYS A 71 5.54 7.71 -10.43
CA CYS A 71 6.34 7.47 -11.63
C CYS A 71 7.70 6.83 -11.30
N ALA A 72 8.42 7.34 -10.30
CA ALA A 72 9.68 6.75 -9.81
C ALA A 72 9.49 5.36 -9.19
N TRP A 73 8.30 5.05 -8.67
CA TRP A 73 7.90 3.72 -8.22
C TRP A 73 7.41 2.82 -9.36
N ASN A 74 7.80 3.13 -10.60
CA ASN A 74 7.51 2.38 -11.83
C ASN A 74 6.01 2.31 -12.19
N MET A 75 5.18 3.22 -11.70
CA MET A 75 3.73 3.31 -12.03
C MET A 75 3.43 3.93 -13.40
N ASN A 76 4.45 4.17 -14.24
CA ASN A 76 4.31 4.58 -15.63
C ASN A 76 5.04 3.63 -16.61
N THR A 77 5.12 2.34 -16.26
CA THR A 77 5.77 1.29 -17.07
C THR A 77 4.73 0.33 -17.69
N ARG A 78 5.16 -0.70 -18.45
CA ARG A 78 4.29 -1.61 -19.23
C ARG A 78 3.04 -2.18 -18.51
N GLY A 79 3.02 -2.24 -17.17
CA GLY A 79 1.94 -2.86 -16.39
C GLY A 79 1.05 -1.93 -15.53
N ALA A 80 1.37 -0.64 -15.46
CA ALA A 80 0.57 0.40 -14.81
C ALA A 80 1.01 1.75 -15.41
N ARG A 81 0.07 2.51 -15.96
CA ARG A 81 0.23 3.89 -16.41
C ARG A 81 -0.86 4.70 -15.75
N LEU A 82 -0.44 5.69 -14.99
CA LEU A 82 -1.32 6.70 -14.46
C LEU A 82 -2.10 7.37 -15.60
N THR A 83 -3.28 7.86 -15.28
CA THR A 83 -3.90 8.88 -16.13
C THR A 83 -3.05 10.15 -16.12
N ASP A 84 -3.28 11.07 -17.05
CA ASP A 84 -2.61 12.37 -17.05
C ASP A 84 -2.77 13.11 -15.71
N PHE A 85 -1.84 14.00 -15.43
CA PHE A 85 -1.73 14.68 -14.13
C PHE A 85 -3.00 15.45 -13.75
N GLU A 86 -3.61 16.15 -14.71
CA GLU A 86 -4.84 16.94 -14.47
C GLU A 86 -6.01 16.04 -14.06
N THR A 87 -6.24 14.95 -14.80
CA THR A 87 -7.27 13.96 -14.46
C THR A 87 -6.96 13.30 -13.11
N PHE A 88 -5.70 12.98 -12.84
CA PHE A 88 -5.27 12.39 -11.57
C PHE A 88 -5.60 13.30 -10.37
N VAL A 89 -5.23 14.58 -10.46
CA VAL A 89 -5.51 15.59 -9.42
C VAL A 89 -7.02 15.80 -9.25
N SER A 90 -7.76 15.92 -10.35
CA SER A 90 -9.22 16.08 -10.31
C SER A 90 -9.90 14.92 -9.57
N LEU A 91 -9.51 13.67 -9.86
CA LEU A 91 -10.08 12.49 -9.19
C LEU A 91 -9.81 12.48 -7.69
N LEU A 92 -8.61 12.90 -7.26
CA LEU A 92 -8.27 12.97 -5.84
C LEU A 92 -9.05 14.08 -5.12
N ARG A 93 -9.14 15.28 -5.71
CA ARG A 93 -9.89 16.41 -5.14
C ARG A 93 -11.39 16.12 -5.03
N GLN A 94 -11.97 15.44 -6.02
CA GLN A 94 -13.37 15.01 -5.97
C GLN A 94 -13.66 14.06 -4.80
N ASN A 95 -12.63 13.40 -4.25
CA ASN A 95 -12.73 12.45 -3.13
C ASN A 95 -12.06 12.98 -1.85
N GLU A 96 -11.75 14.27 -1.78
CA GLU A 96 -11.01 14.88 -0.67
C GLU A 96 -11.66 14.58 0.68
N LYS A 97 -12.97 14.79 0.83
CA LYS A 97 -13.69 14.56 2.09
C LYS A 97 -13.51 13.11 2.60
N LEU A 98 -13.62 12.14 1.70
CA LEU A 98 -13.51 10.72 2.04
C LEU A 98 -12.06 10.34 2.40
N ILE A 99 -11.08 10.89 1.67
CA ILE A 99 -9.65 10.69 1.96
C ILE A 99 -9.30 11.34 3.31
N CYS A 100 -9.74 12.58 3.57
CA CYS A 100 -9.55 13.27 4.84
C CYS A 100 -10.15 12.48 6.01
N GLN A 101 -11.35 11.92 5.85
CA GLN A 101 -11.95 11.04 6.85
C GLN A 101 -11.10 9.78 7.09
N LEU A 102 -10.62 9.14 6.02
CA LEU A 102 -9.78 7.95 6.14
C LEU A 102 -8.41 8.22 6.77
N SER A 103 -7.90 9.44 6.66
CA SER A 103 -6.59 9.83 7.22
C SER A 103 -6.53 9.80 8.75
N ASP A 104 -7.69 9.78 9.44
CA ASP A 104 -7.77 9.62 10.89
C ASP A 104 -7.57 8.18 11.37
N TYR A 105 -7.58 7.21 10.44
CA TYR A 105 -7.42 5.81 10.79
C TYR A 105 -5.97 5.34 10.66
N LYS A 106 -5.61 4.38 11.52
CA LYS A 106 -4.37 3.61 11.42
C LYS A 106 -4.67 2.16 11.10
N ILE A 107 -3.79 1.49 10.37
CA ILE A 107 -3.99 0.10 9.95
C ILE A 107 -4.22 -0.86 11.13
N LYS A 108 -3.51 -0.63 12.24
CA LYS A 108 -3.60 -1.41 13.49
C LYS A 108 -4.94 -1.22 14.20
N GLU A 109 -5.60 -0.08 14.02
CA GLU A 109 -6.84 0.28 14.72
C GLU A 109 -8.08 0.10 13.82
N PHE A 110 -7.87 -0.20 12.54
CA PHE A 110 -8.95 -0.27 11.56
C PHE A 110 -9.94 -1.39 11.89
N LYS A 111 -11.23 -1.07 11.77
CA LYS A 111 -12.35 -1.97 12.05
C LYS A 111 -13.03 -2.37 10.75
N GLU A 112 -13.46 -3.63 10.66
CA GLU A 112 -14.11 -4.17 9.45
C GLU A 112 -15.31 -3.34 8.99
N LYS A 113 -16.09 -2.78 9.93
CA LYS A 113 -17.25 -1.92 9.62
C LYS A 113 -16.91 -0.67 8.80
N GLU A 114 -15.66 -0.21 8.84
CA GLU A 114 -15.20 0.98 8.10
C GLU A 114 -14.70 0.62 6.68
N LEU A 115 -14.67 -0.66 6.30
CA LEU A 115 -14.28 -1.09 4.96
C LEU A 115 -15.14 -0.47 3.86
N LYS A 116 -16.40 -0.12 4.16
CA LYS A 116 -17.30 0.57 3.21
C LYS A 116 -16.71 1.89 2.69
N LEU A 117 -15.94 2.61 3.51
CA LEU A 117 -15.30 3.87 3.13
C LEU A 117 -14.15 3.61 2.14
N ILE A 118 -13.37 2.54 2.39
CA ILE A 118 -12.30 2.13 1.48
C ILE A 118 -12.87 1.57 0.18
N GLU A 119 -13.99 0.84 0.24
CA GLU A 119 -14.72 0.34 -0.92
C GLU A 119 -15.20 1.47 -1.83
N GLU A 120 -15.90 2.44 -1.24
CA GLU A 120 -16.38 3.63 -1.95
C GLU A 120 -15.21 4.36 -2.63
N LEU A 121 -14.13 4.63 -1.88
CA LEU A 121 -12.96 5.30 -2.41
C LEU A 121 -12.29 4.50 -3.55
N PHE A 122 -12.19 3.18 -3.40
CA PHE A 122 -11.62 2.30 -4.41
C PHE A 122 -12.37 2.38 -5.74
N PHE A 123 -13.71 2.36 -5.68
CA PHE A 123 -14.53 2.46 -6.88
C PHE A 123 -14.55 3.86 -7.48
N ASN A 124 -14.53 4.91 -6.66
CA ASN A 124 -14.44 6.30 -7.15
C ASN A 124 -13.11 6.56 -7.88
N LEU A 125 -12.02 5.95 -7.40
CA LEU A 125 -10.67 6.11 -7.96
C LEU A 125 -10.31 5.08 -9.03
N LYS A 126 -11.29 4.34 -9.58
CA LYS A 126 -11.05 3.32 -10.62
C LYS A 126 -10.38 3.86 -11.90
N TYR A 127 -10.38 5.18 -12.11
CA TYR A 127 -9.79 5.84 -13.28
C TYR A 127 -8.39 6.43 -13.04
N LEU A 128 -7.77 6.23 -11.87
CA LEU A 128 -6.39 6.68 -11.61
C LEU A 128 -5.35 6.07 -12.57
N CYS A 129 -5.63 4.92 -13.16
CA CYS A 129 -4.81 4.31 -14.20
C CYS A 129 -5.65 3.82 -15.37
N LYS A 130 -5.05 3.72 -16.55
CA LYS A 130 -5.76 3.25 -17.77
C LYS A 130 -5.80 1.72 -17.88
N GLN A 131 -4.95 1.01 -17.13
CA GLN A 131 -4.77 -0.46 -17.21
C GLN A 131 -5.69 -1.20 -16.25
N LYS A 132 -5.68 -2.53 -16.37
CA LYS A 132 -6.55 -3.44 -15.62
C LYS A 132 -6.22 -3.50 -14.13
N SER A 133 -5.00 -3.21 -13.69
CA SER A 133 -4.59 -3.43 -12.28
C SER A 133 -4.82 -2.22 -11.38
N LYS A 134 -6.09 -1.98 -11.07
CA LYS A 134 -6.52 -0.85 -10.21
C LYS A 134 -6.00 -0.99 -8.79
N ILE A 135 -5.94 -2.21 -8.26
CA ILE A 135 -5.43 -2.50 -6.90
C ILE A 135 -4.01 -1.97 -6.63
N VAL A 136 -3.08 -2.13 -7.58
CA VAL A 136 -1.69 -1.66 -7.43
C VAL A 136 -1.63 -0.14 -7.47
N THR A 137 -2.41 0.49 -8.36
CA THR A 137 -2.45 1.95 -8.45
C THR A 137 -3.09 2.56 -7.24
N PHE A 138 -4.27 2.07 -6.87
CA PHE A 138 -5.00 2.50 -5.70
C PHE A 138 -4.14 2.43 -4.44
N SER A 139 -3.60 1.25 -4.11
CA SER A 139 -2.84 1.07 -2.87
C SER A 139 -1.59 1.93 -2.79
N LYS A 140 -0.84 2.10 -3.89
CA LYS A 140 0.36 2.96 -3.90
C LYS A 140 0.00 4.44 -3.81
N THR A 141 -1.01 4.90 -4.54
CA THR A 141 -1.46 6.30 -4.44
C THR A 141 -2.00 6.59 -3.05
N MET A 142 -2.85 5.70 -2.52
CA MET A 142 -3.44 5.88 -1.19
C MET A 142 -2.41 5.74 -0.09
N HIS A 143 -1.33 4.97 -0.25
CA HIS A 143 -0.24 4.96 0.72
C HIS A 143 0.40 6.35 0.89
N PHE A 144 0.48 7.16 -0.17
CA PHE A 144 1.04 8.51 -0.06
C PHE A 144 0.07 9.53 0.57
N LEU A 145 -1.24 9.29 0.50
CA LEU A 145 -2.25 10.16 1.11
C LEU A 145 -2.70 9.66 2.49
N LEU A 146 -2.51 8.36 2.78
CA LEU A 146 -2.96 7.65 3.97
C LEU A 146 -1.82 6.74 4.49
N PRO A 147 -0.63 7.28 4.79
CA PRO A 147 0.59 6.50 5.06
C PRO A 147 0.50 5.61 6.29
N HIS A 148 -0.37 5.93 7.25
CA HIS A 148 -0.57 5.12 8.45
C HIS A 148 -1.68 4.07 8.31
N LEU A 149 -2.41 4.07 7.19
CA LEU A 149 -3.54 3.17 6.96
C LEU A 149 -3.28 2.15 5.85
N ILE A 150 -2.75 2.59 4.70
CA ILE A 150 -2.75 1.78 3.48
C ILE A 150 -1.37 1.22 3.21
N VAL A 151 -1.27 -0.11 3.13
CA VAL A 151 -0.05 -0.81 2.68
C VAL A 151 0.07 -0.67 1.16
N PRO A 152 1.20 -0.23 0.61
CA PRO A 152 1.41 -0.24 -0.83
C PRO A 152 1.46 -1.69 -1.32
N ILE A 153 0.65 -2.05 -2.33
CA ILE A 153 0.63 -3.41 -2.89
C ILE A 153 1.46 -3.42 -4.16
N ASP A 154 2.42 -4.34 -4.22
CA ASP A 154 3.22 -4.60 -5.41
C ASP A 154 2.81 -5.91 -6.09
N ARG A 155 2.79 -5.89 -7.42
CA ARG A 155 2.45 -7.07 -8.20
C ARG A 155 3.50 -8.17 -8.06
N LYS A 156 4.79 -7.83 -8.07
CA LYS A 156 5.90 -8.78 -8.01
C LYS A 156 6.07 -9.33 -6.60
N TYR A 157 6.06 -8.46 -5.58
CA TYR A 157 6.38 -8.89 -4.21
C TYR A 157 5.14 -9.28 -3.42
N THR A 158 4.20 -8.36 -3.21
CA THR A 158 3.03 -8.60 -2.35
C THR A 158 2.16 -9.76 -2.84
N LEU A 159 1.83 -9.79 -4.14
CA LEU A 159 0.99 -10.86 -4.68
C LEU A 159 1.74 -12.21 -4.76
N SER A 160 3.02 -12.21 -5.12
CA SER A 160 3.84 -13.44 -5.09
C SER A 160 3.86 -14.03 -3.69
N PHE A 161 4.13 -13.21 -2.68
CA PHE A 161 4.15 -13.64 -1.29
C PHE A 161 2.80 -14.22 -0.83
N LEU A 162 1.70 -13.48 -1.01
CA LEU A 162 0.39 -13.86 -0.45
C LEU A 162 -0.34 -14.94 -1.27
N LYS A 163 -0.17 -14.93 -2.60
CA LYS A 163 -0.94 -15.80 -3.50
C LYS A 163 -0.12 -16.91 -4.15
N ASN A 164 1.21 -16.81 -4.15
CA ASN A 164 2.13 -17.58 -5.00
C ASN A 164 1.87 -17.35 -6.51
N ASN A 165 1.33 -16.18 -6.89
CA ASN A 165 1.21 -15.74 -8.28
C ASN A 165 0.99 -14.22 -8.36
N VAL A 166 1.21 -13.65 -9.53
CA VAL A 166 1.13 -12.21 -9.80
C VAL A 166 -0.17 -11.79 -10.50
N ASN A 167 -1.12 -12.72 -10.64
CA ASN A 167 -2.33 -12.50 -11.43
C ASN A 167 -3.34 -11.63 -10.67
N ILE A 168 -3.89 -10.64 -11.36
CA ILE A 168 -4.94 -9.75 -10.84
C ILE A 168 -6.20 -9.98 -11.68
N PRO A 169 -7.39 -10.19 -11.06
CA PRO A 169 -8.64 -10.33 -11.81
C PRO A 169 -8.91 -9.10 -12.69
N ASN A 170 -9.50 -9.29 -13.87
CA ASN A 170 -9.89 -8.17 -14.73
C ASN A 170 -11.10 -7.41 -14.16
N ASP A 171 -12.03 -8.13 -13.53
CA ASP A 171 -13.23 -7.55 -12.92
C ASP A 171 -12.88 -6.70 -11.70
N ILE A 172 -13.46 -5.50 -11.63
CA ILE A 172 -13.14 -4.50 -10.60
C ILE A 172 -13.66 -4.92 -9.21
N LYS A 173 -14.81 -5.60 -9.14
CA LYS A 173 -15.35 -6.08 -7.86
C LYS A 173 -14.46 -7.18 -7.29
N ARG A 174 -14.01 -8.13 -8.12
CA ARG A 174 -13.03 -9.15 -7.72
C ARG A 174 -11.67 -8.57 -7.35
N GLN A 175 -11.25 -7.45 -7.95
CA GLN A 175 -10.05 -6.74 -7.50
C GLN A 175 -10.23 -6.10 -6.13
N PHE A 176 -11.39 -5.51 -5.85
CA PHE A 176 -11.70 -4.98 -4.54
C PHE A 176 -11.74 -6.10 -3.48
N GLU A 177 -12.37 -7.24 -3.78
CA GLU A 177 -12.38 -8.40 -2.87
C GLU A 177 -10.95 -8.89 -2.55
N LEU A 178 -10.09 -8.97 -3.57
CA LEU A 178 -8.68 -9.29 -3.37
C LEU A 178 -7.98 -8.24 -2.49
N TYR A 179 -8.19 -6.96 -2.78
CA TYR A 179 -7.63 -5.86 -2.00
C TYR A 179 -8.08 -5.92 -0.53
N LYS A 180 -9.38 -6.10 -0.30
CA LYS A 180 -10.00 -6.21 1.03
C LYS A 180 -9.35 -7.33 1.84
N ASN A 181 -9.18 -8.50 1.25
CA ASN A 181 -8.55 -9.64 1.92
C ASN A 181 -7.07 -9.38 2.25
N ILE A 182 -6.31 -8.73 1.35
CA ILE A 182 -4.93 -8.33 1.63
C ILE A 182 -4.86 -7.30 2.77
N PHE A 183 -5.70 -6.27 2.69
CA PHE A 183 -5.76 -5.20 3.70
C PHE A 183 -6.13 -5.73 5.08
N LEU A 184 -7.15 -6.60 5.17
CA LEU A 184 -7.55 -7.24 6.42
C LEU A 184 -6.44 -8.13 6.99
N ALA A 185 -5.75 -8.90 6.15
CA ALA A 185 -4.64 -9.74 6.60
C ALA A 185 -3.52 -8.90 7.24
N PHE A 186 -3.12 -7.80 6.59
CA PHE A 186 -2.14 -6.87 7.14
C PHE A 186 -2.62 -6.15 8.40
N SER A 187 -3.89 -5.72 8.45
CA SER A 187 -4.47 -5.11 9.64
C SER A 187 -4.44 -6.07 10.84
N LEU A 188 -4.86 -7.32 10.65
CA LEU A 188 -4.81 -8.35 11.70
C LEU A 188 -3.37 -8.64 12.14
N PHE A 189 -2.45 -8.81 11.21
CA PHE A 189 -1.04 -9.05 11.52
C PHE A 189 -0.40 -7.88 12.31
N SER A 190 -0.72 -6.64 11.95
CA SER A 190 -0.24 -5.45 12.67
C SER A 190 -0.84 -5.27 14.07
N LYS A 191 -1.95 -5.95 14.38
CA LYS A 191 -2.55 -5.98 15.72
C LYS A 191 -1.80 -6.92 16.65
N THR A 192 -1.29 -8.03 16.12
CA THR A 192 -0.61 -9.08 16.89
C THR A 192 0.91 -8.93 16.91
N THR A 193 1.46 -8.13 16.01
CA THR A 193 2.91 -7.94 15.85
C THR A 193 3.25 -6.47 16.09
N ASP A 194 4.05 -6.17 17.11
CA ASP A 194 4.57 -4.82 17.29
C ASP A 194 5.69 -4.58 16.27
N LEU A 195 5.53 -3.51 15.49
CA LEU A 195 6.48 -3.11 14.46
C LEU A 195 7.03 -1.69 14.70
N THR A 196 6.66 -1.07 15.82
CA THR A 196 7.00 0.32 16.11
C THR A 196 8.50 0.55 16.26
N GLU A 197 9.23 -0.43 16.81
CA GLU A 197 10.69 -0.39 16.98
C GLU A 197 11.47 -0.36 15.65
N TYR A 198 10.85 -0.80 14.54
CA TYR A 198 11.51 -0.85 13.23
C TYR A 198 11.34 0.44 12.42
N ILE A 199 10.68 1.46 12.98
CA ILE A 199 10.49 2.75 12.31
C ILE A 199 11.84 3.46 12.15
N ASP A 200 12.12 3.96 10.95
CA ASP A 200 13.33 4.71 10.63
C ASP A 200 13.06 5.95 9.77
N ASN A 201 14.08 6.79 9.59
CA ASN A 201 14.04 7.99 8.75
C ASN A 201 14.36 7.71 7.26
N ASN A 202 14.31 6.45 6.85
CA ASN A 202 14.65 5.97 5.51
C ASN A 202 13.45 5.29 4.84
N TRP A 203 13.45 3.97 4.74
CA TRP A 203 12.38 3.23 4.06
C TRP A 203 11.25 2.84 5.00
N ASN A 204 11.49 2.66 6.30
CA ASN A 204 10.53 2.18 7.28
C ASN A 204 9.83 3.33 8.02
N GLN A 205 9.25 4.29 7.30
CA GLN A 205 8.74 5.52 7.94
C GLN A 205 7.39 5.34 8.66
N ASN A 206 6.69 4.23 8.42
CA ASN A 206 5.41 3.92 9.05
C ASN A 206 5.13 2.41 8.99
N ILE A 207 4.18 1.95 9.81
CA ILE A 207 3.80 0.53 9.92
C ILE A 207 3.39 -0.07 8.56
N PRO A 208 2.53 0.56 7.74
CA PRO A 208 2.21 0.02 6.42
C PRO A 208 3.43 -0.18 5.51
N LYS A 209 4.41 0.72 5.53
CA LYS A 209 5.62 0.57 4.72
C LYS A 209 6.57 -0.50 5.28
N ILE A 210 6.63 -0.68 6.60
CA ILE A 210 7.36 -1.78 7.22
C ILE A 210 6.79 -3.13 6.75
N LEU A 211 5.45 -3.28 6.74
CA LEU A 211 4.80 -4.50 6.24
C LEU A 211 5.17 -4.81 4.79
N ASP A 212 5.14 -3.81 3.90
CA ASP A 212 5.60 -3.96 2.51
C ASP A 212 7.08 -4.36 2.44
N ASN A 213 7.95 -3.71 3.23
CA ASN A 213 9.39 -3.99 3.24
C ASN A 213 9.72 -5.39 3.78
N ILE A 214 8.99 -5.91 4.77
CA ILE A 214 9.16 -7.30 5.23
C ILE A 214 8.81 -8.27 4.10
N VAL A 215 7.70 -8.03 3.39
CA VAL A 215 7.27 -8.88 2.27
C VAL A 215 8.27 -8.84 1.11
N ILE A 216 8.77 -7.67 0.74
CA ILE A 216 9.84 -7.52 -0.27
C ILE A 216 11.09 -8.29 0.15
N GLY A 217 11.48 -8.18 1.43
CA GLY A 217 12.65 -8.83 1.98
C GLY A 217 12.53 -10.35 1.93
N TYR A 218 11.37 -10.88 2.32
CA TYR A 218 11.08 -12.31 2.27
C TYR A 218 11.18 -12.86 0.84
N GLU A 219 10.58 -12.19 -0.15
CA GLU A 219 10.65 -12.61 -1.55
C GLU A 219 12.07 -12.52 -2.13
N LYS A 220 12.93 -11.66 -1.59
CA LYS A 220 14.35 -11.58 -1.97
C LYS A 220 15.25 -12.60 -1.26
N LEU A 221 14.78 -13.20 -0.17
CA LEU A 221 15.50 -14.25 0.57
C LEU A 221 15.31 -15.64 -0.05
N LYS A 222 14.28 -15.81 -0.87
CA LYS A 222 14.06 -17.00 -1.70
C LYS A 222 15.08 -17.05 -2.84
#